data_AF-A0AAW1SHW4-F1
#
_entry.id   AF-A0AAW1SHW4-F1
#
_cell.length_a   1.000
_cell.length_b   1.000
_cell.length_c   1.000
_cell.angle_alpha   90.00
_cell.angle_beta   90.00
_cell.angle_gamma   90.00
#
_symmetry.space_group_name_H-M   'P 1'
#
loop_
_entity.id
_entity.type
_entity.pdbx_description
1 polymer ?
#
loop_
_entity_poly.entity_id
_entity_poly.type
_entity_poly.pdbx_seq_one_letter_code
_entity_poly.pdbx_strand_id
1 'polypeptide(L)'
;MLVWWFAEGVLGRSTQPRARGSQHTPRNESFPNYLVWHPRDHASFTLERPAAGPLPAGSGATIRIIEVLMARQPYLLPADSLEARRTAEIAADDVFVDSRNLVTRLDQGGTEMEARLPLSGRAALRLTHEWSDGPGGARLRSTMRLGAAAGALHSPPLRMLMDVEKVGRRWMAHCVEEFGNFEHFLPKLFYAAQRASA
;
A
#
# COMPACT_ATOMS: atom_id res chain seq x y z
N MET A 1 -13.87 4.98 8.71
CA MET A 1 -13.29 5.28 7.38
C MET A 1 -12.12 4.34 7.03
N LEU A 2 -11.10 4.21 7.89
CA LEU A 2 -9.92 3.38 7.61
C LEU A 2 -10.26 1.89 7.39
N VAL A 3 -11.14 1.30 8.21
CA VAL A 3 -11.61 -0.09 8.01
C VAL A 3 -12.19 -0.28 6.60
N TRP A 4 -13.07 0.63 6.18
CA TRP A 4 -13.65 0.60 4.83
C TRP A 4 -12.58 0.75 3.75
N TRP A 5 -11.62 1.66 3.93
CA TRP A 5 -10.54 1.87 2.96
C TRP A 5 -9.77 0.57 2.70
N PHE A 6 -9.28 -0.08 3.76
CA PHE A 6 -8.49 -1.29 3.64
C PHE A 6 -9.30 -2.53 3.24
N ALA A 7 -10.60 -2.55 3.49
CA ALA A 7 -11.48 -3.66 3.10
C ALA A 7 -11.95 -3.59 1.64
N GLU A 8 -12.27 -2.39 1.16
CA GLU A 8 -13.05 -2.18 -0.06
C GLU A 8 -12.62 -0.91 -0.81
N GLY A 9 -12.45 0.20 -0.09
CA GLY A 9 -12.22 1.51 -0.70
C GLY A 9 -10.97 1.55 -1.60
N VAL A 10 -9.89 0.87 -1.20
CA VAL A 10 -8.64 0.81 -1.97
C VAL A 10 -8.79 0.10 -3.32
N LEU A 11 -9.74 -0.83 -3.44
CA LEU A 11 -10.03 -1.58 -4.67
C LEU A 11 -10.78 -0.73 -5.71
N GLY A 12 -11.34 0.39 -5.28
CA GLY A 12 -12.14 1.27 -6.12
C GLY A 12 -11.33 2.14 -7.07
N ARG A 13 -12.06 3.05 -7.73
CA ARG A 13 -11.49 4.11 -8.56
C ARG A 13 -12.08 5.45 -8.17
N SER A 14 -11.32 6.52 -8.34
CA SER A 14 -11.78 7.88 -8.11
C SER A 14 -11.43 8.79 -9.27
N THR A 15 -12.31 9.76 -9.51
CA THR A 15 -12.14 10.75 -10.55
C THR A 15 -11.30 11.89 -10.01
N GLN A 16 -10.15 12.16 -10.63
CA GLN A 16 -9.24 13.25 -10.27
C GLN A 16 -9.03 14.19 -11.46
N PRO A 17 -8.83 15.49 -11.22
CA PRO A 17 -8.43 16.41 -12.28
C PRO A 17 -7.00 16.07 -12.74
N ARG A 18 -6.81 15.86 -14.04
CA ARG A 18 -5.46 15.66 -14.60
C ARG A 18 -4.79 17.02 -14.79
N ALA A 19 -3.71 17.26 -14.04
CA ALA A 19 -2.85 18.41 -14.28
C ALA A 19 -2.26 18.32 -15.71
N ARG A 20 -2.53 19.33 -16.54
CA ARG A 20 -1.93 19.52 -17.87
C ARG A 20 -1.00 20.72 -17.84
N GLY A 21 0.06 20.67 -18.64
CA GLY A 21 0.90 21.82 -18.94
C GLY A 21 0.06 23.01 -19.47
N SER A 22 0.31 24.15 -18.84
CA SER A 22 -0.08 25.55 -19.07
C SER A 22 -1.33 26.02 -19.84
N GLN A 23 -2.10 25.26 -20.64
CA GLN A 23 -3.07 25.94 -21.55
C GLN A 23 -4.45 25.32 -21.86
N HIS A 24 -4.93 24.25 -21.24
CA HIS A 24 -6.30 23.75 -21.55
C HIS A 24 -7.07 23.30 -20.30
N THR A 25 -8.40 23.47 -20.34
CA THR A 25 -9.36 23.16 -19.27
C THR A 25 -9.10 21.78 -18.62
N PRO A 26 -9.17 21.65 -17.28
CA PRO A 26 -8.93 20.38 -16.60
C PRO A 26 -9.90 19.31 -17.11
N ARG A 27 -9.38 18.15 -17.53
CA ARG A 27 -10.21 16.95 -17.73
C ARG A 27 -10.15 16.09 -16.48
N ASN A 28 -11.33 15.65 -16.07
CA ASN A 28 -11.49 14.64 -15.04
C ASN A 28 -11.17 13.26 -15.63
N GLU A 29 -10.28 12.52 -14.96
CA GLU A 29 -9.87 11.17 -15.35
C GLU A 29 -10.03 10.20 -14.17
N SER A 30 -10.39 8.95 -14.45
CA SER A 30 -10.58 7.93 -13.42
C SER A 30 -9.26 7.20 -13.13
N PHE A 31 -8.80 7.28 -11.90
CA PHE A 31 -7.59 6.61 -11.41
C PHE A 31 -7.93 5.51 -10.40
N PRO A 32 -7.14 4.42 -10.32
CA PRO A 32 -7.23 3.49 -9.19
C PRO A 32 -7.06 4.24 -7.87
N ASN A 33 -7.87 3.90 -6.87
CA ASN A 33 -7.80 4.53 -5.56
C ASN A 33 -6.43 4.32 -4.89
N TYR A 34 -5.83 3.15 -5.10
CA TYR A 34 -4.46 2.90 -4.66
C TYR A 34 -3.47 3.91 -5.24
N LEU A 35 -3.56 4.26 -6.53
CA LEU A 35 -2.69 5.29 -7.12
C LEU A 35 -2.95 6.68 -6.51
N VAL A 36 -4.20 7.04 -6.24
CA VAL A 36 -4.55 8.32 -5.60
C VAL A 36 -3.99 8.43 -4.18
N TRP A 37 -3.85 7.30 -3.50
CA TRP A 37 -3.34 7.24 -2.13
C TRP A 37 -1.87 7.66 -2.02
N HIS A 38 -1.03 7.22 -2.96
CA HIS A 38 0.34 7.73 -3.08
C HIS A 38 0.75 7.84 -4.55
N PRO A 39 0.42 8.95 -5.25
CA PRO A 39 0.57 9.08 -6.70
C PRO A 39 2.01 8.93 -7.21
N ARG A 40 2.98 9.11 -6.32
CA ARG A 40 4.39 8.98 -6.62
C ARG A 40 4.90 7.54 -6.57
N ASP A 41 4.38 6.74 -5.64
CA ASP A 41 5.02 5.46 -5.25
C ASP A 41 4.14 4.25 -5.57
N HIS A 42 2.82 4.39 -5.52
CA HIS A 42 1.89 3.29 -5.75
C HIS A 42 1.76 2.98 -7.25
N ALA A 43 1.99 1.72 -7.62
CA ALA A 43 1.77 1.25 -8.99
C ALA A 43 0.50 0.38 -9.09
N SER A 44 0.37 -0.65 -8.25
CA SER A 44 -0.80 -1.53 -8.30
C SER A 44 -1.12 -2.20 -6.97
N PHE A 45 -2.42 -2.38 -6.73
CA PHE A 45 -2.97 -3.18 -5.64
C PHE A 45 -3.93 -4.20 -6.26
N THR A 46 -3.68 -5.48 -6.06
CA THR A 46 -4.50 -6.56 -6.61
C THR A 46 -4.94 -7.50 -5.50
N LEU A 47 -6.25 -7.71 -5.39
CA LEU A 47 -6.80 -8.76 -4.54
C LEU A 47 -6.66 -10.11 -5.27
N GLU A 48 -5.63 -10.88 -4.95
CA GLU A 48 -5.38 -12.19 -5.56
C GLU A 48 -6.35 -13.25 -5.00
N ARG A 49 -6.68 -13.16 -3.71
CA ARG A 49 -7.61 -14.08 -3.05
C ARG A 49 -8.44 -13.33 -2.02
N PRO A 50 -9.77 -13.27 -2.13
CA PRO A 50 -10.62 -12.63 -1.14
C PRO A 50 -10.61 -13.38 0.19
N ALA A 51 -10.93 -12.67 1.27
CA ALA A 51 -11.29 -13.29 2.54
C ALA A 51 -12.63 -14.04 2.41
N ALA A 52 -12.86 -15.02 3.28
CA ALA A 52 -14.14 -15.73 3.35
C ALA A 52 -15.25 -14.90 4.04
N GLY A 53 -14.87 -13.83 4.75
CA GLY A 53 -15.79 -12.96 5.48
C GLY A 53 -16.45 -11.89 4.59
N PRO A 54 -17.23 -10.98 5.20
CA PRO A 54 -17.98 -9.96 4.47
C PRO A 54 -17.10 -8.89 3.82
N LEU A 55 -15.86 -8.72 4.29
CA LEU A 55 -14.91 -7.74 3.78
C LEU A 55 -13.95 -8.44 2.81
N PRO A 56 -13.96 -8.12 1.49
CA PRO A 56 -13.22 -8.88 0.49
C PRO A 56 -11.71 -8.83 0.70
N ALA A 57 -11.15 -7.67 1.07
CA ALA A 57 -9.74 -7.54 1.45
C ALA A 57 -9.52 -7.63 2.98
N GLY A 58 -10.44 -8.26 3.72
CA GLY A 58 -10.35 -8.45 5.17
C GLY A 58 -9.40 -9.58 5.61
N SER A 59 -9.45 -9.93 6.90
CA SER A 59 -8.64 -11.01 7.47
C SER A 59 -8.77 -12.31 6.69
N GLY A 60 -7.64 -12.86 6.25
CA GLY A 60 -7.54 -14.06 5.42
C GLY A 60 -7.32 -13.77 3.94
N ALA A 61 -7.51 -12.54 3.45
CA ALA A 61 -7.26 -12.18 2.06
C ALA A 61 -5.77 -12.24 1.70
N THR A 62 -5.47 -12.50 0.41
CA THR A 62 -4.14 -12.24 -0.17
C THR A 62 -4.21 -11.12 -1.16
N ILE A 63 -3.33 -10.14 -0.94
CA ILE A 63 -3.16 -8.98 -1.79
C ILE A 63 -1.75 -8.98 -2.38
N ARG A 64 -1.62 -8.55 -3.64
CA ARG A 64 -0.35 -8.22 -4.25
C ARG A 64 -0.23 -6.71 -4.35
N ILE A 65 0.87 -6.20 -3.81
CA ILE A 65 1.23 -4.78 -3.81
C ILE A 65 2.48 -4.62 -4.67
N ILE A 66 2.42 -3.65 -5.58
CA ILE A 66 3.55 -3.21 -6.37
C ILE A 66 3.69 -1.71 -6.18
N GLU A 67 4.88 -1.31 -5.75
CA GLU A 67 5.21 0.08 -5.44
C GLU A 67 6.72 0.33 -5.52
N VAL A 68 7.10 1.59 -5.54
CA VAL A 68 8.48 2.05 -5.51
C VAL A 68 8.61 3.12 -4.45
N LEU A 69 9.29 2.80 -3.35
CA LEU A 69 9.36 3.72 -2.22
C LEU A 69 10.27 4.91 -2.55
N MET A 70 9.71 6.11 -2.39
CA MET A 70 10.33 7.39 -2.65
C MET A 70 10.79 7.58 -4.10
N ALA A 71 9.97 7.18 -5.05
CA ALA A 71 10.24 7.27 -6.48
C ALA A 71 10.61 8.68 -6.97
N ARG A 72 11.76 8.88 -7.63
CA ARG A 72 12.17 10.22 -8.11
C ARG A 72 11.19 10.85 -9.12
N GLN A 73 10.41 10.04 -9.85
CA GLN A 73 9.36 10.51 -10.76
C GLN A 73 8.03 9.82 -10.47
N PRO A 74 6.88 10.50 -10.67
CA PRO A 74 5.57 9.91 -10.42
C PRO A 74 5.25 8.78 -11.40
N TYR A 75 4.92 7.60 -10.88
CA TYR A 75 4.52 6.45 -11.67
C TYR A 75 3.02 6.49 -12.01
N LEU A 76 2.63 7.29 -13.02
CA LEU A 76 1.30 7.17 -13.66
C LEU A 76 1.30 6.03 -14.69
N LEU A 77 0.98 4.79 -14.30
CA LEU A 77 1.24 3.60 -15.15
C LEU A 77 -0.04 2.94 -15.71
N PRO A 78 -0.10 2.68 -17.02
CA PRO A 78 -1.00 1.69 -17.62
C PRO A 78 -0.63 0.25 -17.21
N ALA A 79 -1.64 -0.63 -17.14
CA ALA A 79 -1.66 -1.94 -16.47
C ALA A 79 -0.75 -3.04 -17.10
N ASP A 80 0.00 -2.73 -18.14
CA ASP A 80 0.60 -3.69 -19.08
C ASP A 80 2.13 -3.60 -19.17
N SER A 81 2.80 -2.94 -18.22
CA SER A 81 4.23 -2.56 -18.36
C SER A 81 5.15 -3.02 -17.22
N LEU A 82 4.77 -3.98 -16.38
CA LEU A 82 5.65 -4.42 -15.29
C LEU A 82 6.95 -5.07 -15.80
N GLU A 83 6.88 -5.84 -16.89
CA GLU A 83 8.08 -6.42 -17.53
C GLU A 83 8.91 -5.37 -18.28
N ALA A 84 8.27 -4.40 -18.95
CA ALA A 84 8.97 -3.29 -19.61
C ALA A 84 9.70 -2.37 -18.61
N ARG A 85 9.22 -2.28 -17.36
CA ARG A 85 9.76 -1.43 -16.28
C ARG A 85 10.87 -2.05 -15.47
N ARG A 86 10.90 -3.38 -15.36
CA ARG A 86 12.10 -4.08 -14.89
C ARG A 86 13.33 -3.69 -15.73
N THR A 87 13.10 -3.32 -16.99
CA THR A 87 14.11 -2.89 -17.96
C THR A 87 14.26 -1.36 -18.06
N ALA A 88 13.32 -0.55 -17.55
CA ALA A 88 13.33 0.91 -17.66
C ALA A 88 13.53 1.59 -16.27
N GLU A 89 14.78 1.98 -16.01
CA GLU A 89 15.22 3.01 -15.06
C GLU A 89 14.52 3.06 -13.68
N ILE A 90 14.43 1.93 -12.97
CA ILE A 90 14.47 1.99 -11.50
C ILE A 90 15.87 2.53 -11.16
N ALA A 91 15.96 3.73 -10.60
CA ALA A 91 17.26 4.26 -10.24
C ALA A 91 17.92 3.30 -9.23
N ALA A 92 19.24 3.18 -9.24
CA ALA A 92 19.97 2.32 -8.29
C ALA A 92 19.63 2.61 -6.80
N ASP A 93 19.06 3.80 -6.53
CA ASP A 93 18.65 4.23 -5.21
C ASP A 93 17.19 3.95 -4.83
N ASP A 94 16.34 3.57 -5.78
CA ASP A 94 14.93 3.31 -5.55
C ASP A 94 14.73 1.93 -4.89
N VAL A 95 13.68 1.80 -4.09
CA VAL A 95 13.31 0.52 -3.45
C VAL A 95 12.05 0.02 -4.12
N PHE A 96 12.21 -0.90 -5.06
CA PHE A 96 11.09 -1.59 -5.71
C PHE A 96 10.55 -2.70 -4.80
N VAL A 97 9.23 -2.70 -4.63
CA VAL A 97 8.50 -3.68 -3.82
C VAL A 97 7.50 -4.38 -4.74
N ASP A 98 7.62 -5.70 -4.84
CA ASP A 98 6.58 -6.59 -5.35
C ASP A 98 6.32 -7.63 -4.26
N SER A 99 5.26 -7.40 -3.49
CA SER A 99 4.97 -8.18 -2.30
C SER A 99 3.60 -8.83 -2.40
N ARG A 100 3.54 -10.12 -2.03
CA ARG A 100 2.28 -10.81 -1.76
C ARG A 100 2.08 -10.88 -0.26
N ASN A 101 1.02 -10.27 0.21
CA ASN A 101 0.73 -10.12 1.62
C ASN A 101 -0.55 -10.86 2.00
N LEU A 102 -0.49 -11.66 3.05
CA LEU A 102 -1.65 -12.19 3.74
C LEU A 102 -2.14 -11.15 4.74
N VAL A 103 -3.40 -10.73 4.64
CA VAL A 103 -4.04 -9.90 5.67
C VAL A 103 -4.34 -10.79 6.87
N THR A 104 -3.63 -10.60 7.97
CA THR A 104 -3.82 -11.39 9.20
C THR A 104 -4.84 -10.76 10.14
N ARG A 105 -5.03 -9.44 10.06
CA ARG A 105 -6.00 -8.69 10.84
C ARG A 105 -6.53 -7.50 10.04
N LEU A 106 -7.85 -7.28 10.11
CA LEU A 106 -8.48 -6.01 9.77
C LEU A 106 -9.68 -5.82 10.69
N ASP A 107 -9.62 -4.81 11.56
CA ASP A 107 -10.66 -4.50 12.54
C ASP A 107 -10.67 -3.00 12.88
N GLN A 108 -11.48 -2.61 13.87
CA GLN A 108 -11.60 -1.21 14.30
C GLN A 108 -10.31 -0.61 14.85
N GLY A 109 -9.34 -1.41 15.28
CA GLY A 109 -8.07 -0.95 15.83
C GLY A 109 -6.90 -0.98 14.84
N GLY A 110 -7.04 -1.61 13.68
CA GLY A 110 -5.94 -1.64 12.71
C GLY A 110 -6.05 -2.66 11.59
N THR A 111 -5.00 -2.69 10.77
CA THR A 111 -4.73 -3.76 9.81
C THR A 111 -3.33 -4.35 10.05
N GLU A 112 -3.21 -5.64 9.80
CA GLU A 112 -1.93 -6.34 9.81
C GLU A 112 -1.80 -7.22 8.57
N MET A 113 -0.60 -7.19 7.99
CA MET A 113 -0.28 -7.89 6.75
C MET A 113 1.09 -8.56 6.87
N GLU A 114 1.22 -9.75 6.29
CA GLU A 114 2.46 -10.52 6.30
C GLU A 114 2.87 -10.98 4.90
N ALA A 115 4.14 -10.74 4.54
CA ALA A 115 4.79 -11.49 3.48
C ALA A 115 5.49 -12.70 4.09
N ARG A 116 5.10 -13.90 3.65
CA ARG A 116 5.57 -15.18 4.20
C ARG A 116 6.57 -15.86 3.29
N LEU A 117 7.55 -16.54 3.89
CA LEU A 117 8.49 -17.39 3.15
C LEU A 117 7.74 -18.59 2.55
N PRO A 118 7.85 -18.86 1.23
CA PRO A 118 7.06 -19.91 0.56
C PRO A 118 7.20 -21.30 1.19
N LEU A 119 8.40 -21.65 1.65
CA LEU A 119 8.69 -23.00 2.15
C LEU A 119 8.37 -23.20 3.64
N SER A 120 8.52 -22.15 4.46
CA SER A 120 8.34 -22.28 5.92
C SER A 120 7.04 -21.68 6.43
N GLY A 121 6.34 -20.88 5.62
CA GLY A 121 5.16 -20.13 6.04
C GLY A 121 5.42 -19.07 7.11
N ARG A 122 6.67 -18.90 7.57
CA ARG A 122 7.06 -17.87 8.55
C ARG A 122 6.99 -16.49 7.90
N ALA A 123 6.53 -15.50 8.65
CA ALA A 123 6.55 -14.12 8.22
C ALA A 123 8.00 -13.62 8.06
N ALA A 124 8.36 -13.25 6.83
CA ALA A 124 9.62 -12.55 6.53
C ALA A 124 9.47 -11.04 6.72
N LEU A 125 8.25 -10.53 6.56
CA LEU A 125 7.89 -9.14 6.77
C LEU A 125 6.50 -9.11 7.38
N ARG A 126 6.32 -8.26 8.40
CA ARG A 126 5.03 -7.94 8.99
C ARG A 126 4.84 -6.44 9.03
N LEU A 127 3.75 -5.97 8.44
CA LEU A 127 3.27 -4.60 8.54
C LEU A 127 2.10 -4.56 9.50
N THR A 128 2.15 -3.64 10.45
CA THR A 128 1.04 -3.37 11.36
C THR A 128 0.75 -1.87 11.29
N HIS A 129 -0.48 -1.53 10.92
CA HIS A 129 -1.00 -0.17 11.02
C HIS A 129 -2.10 -0.17 12.07
N GLU A 130 -1.86 0.52 13.17
CA GLU A 130 -2.82 0.69 14.25
C GLU A 130 -3.42 2.08 14.16
N TRP A 131 -4.71 2.19 14.43
CA TRP A 131 -5.40 3.46 14.44
C TRP A 131 -6.34 3.60 15.62
N SER A 132 -6.57 4.84 16.00
CA SER A 132 -7.50 5.26 17.04
C SER A 132 -8.04 6.65 16.70
N ASP A 133 -9.19 7.00 17.27
CA ASP A 133 -9.68 8.37 17.18
C ASP A 133 -8.82 9.32 18.02
N GLY A 134 -8.68 10.55 17.55
CA GLY A 134 -7.98 11.63 18.23
C GLY A 134 -8.62 12.99 17.92
N PRO A 135 -8.19 14.06 18.60
CA PRO A 135 -8.84 15.37 18.51
C PRO A 135 -8.90 15.97 17.10
N GLY A 136 -7.97 15.60 16.21
CA GLY A 136 -7.90 16.08 14.83
C GLY A 136 -8.30 15.05 13.77
N GLY A 137 -8.93 13.93 14.16
CA GLY A 137 -9.27 12.83 13.24
C GLY A 137 -8.70 11.49 13.74
N ALA A 138 -7.93 10.79 12.90
CA ALA A 138 -7.32 9.53 13.29
C ALA A 138 -5.86 9.70 13.71
N ARG A 139 -5.45 9.05 14.80
CA ARG A 139 -4.05 8.82 15.14
C ARG A 139 -3.64 7.47 14.59
N LEU A 140 -2.56 7.44 13.82
CA LEU A 140 -2.06 6.24 13.17
C LEU A 140 -0.64 5.89 13.64
N ARG A 141 -0.37 4.61 13.83
CA ARG A 141 0.95 4.05 14.13
C ARG A 141 1.26 2.94 13.15
N SER A 142 2.27 3.15 12.31
CA SER A 142 2.77 2.14 11.37
C SER A 142 4.03 1.49 11.94
N THR A 143 4.09 0.17 11.92
CA THR A 143 5.27 -0.62 12.31
C THR A 143 5.58 -1.65 11.22
N MET A 144 6.81 -1.65 10.71
CA MET A 144 7.34 -2.72 9.86
C MET A 144 8.35 -3.54 10.64
N ARG A 145 8.15 -4.86 10.65
CA ARG A 145 9.13 -5.83 11.17
C ARG A 145 9.69 -6.62 10.00
N LEU A 146 10.99 -6.59 9.83
CA LEU A 146 11.72 -7.35 8.82
C LEU A 146 12.47 -8.51 9.48
N GLY A 147 12.33 -9.70 8.91
CA GLY A 147 12.93 -10.95 9.37
C GLY A 147 11.94 -11.85 10.11
N ALA A 148 12.15 -13.16 9.99
CA ALA A 148 11.46 -14.15 10.81
C ALA A 148 12.17 -14.27 12.17
N ALA A 149 11.42 -14.33 13.27
CA ALA A 149 12.00 -14.68 14.57
C ALA A 149 12.62 -16.09 14.49
N ALA A 150 13.95 -16.14 14.47
CA ALA A 150 14.69 -17.40 14.43
C ALA A 150 14.73 -17.99 15.84
N GLY A 151 14.19 -19.19 16.01
CA GLY A 151 14.80 -20.13 16.96
C GLY A 151 16.10 -20.64 16.31
N ALA A 152 17.15 -20.79 17.12
CA ALA A 152 18.55 -21.25 16.94
C ALA A 152 19.17 -21.55 15.55
N LEU A 153 18.41 -21.87 14.50
CA LEU A 153 18.89 -21.99 13.14
C LEU A 153 18.84 -20.64 12.44
N HIS A 154 19.99 -19.98 12.40
CA HIS A 154 20.22 -18.73 11.70
C HIS A 154 19.79 -18.83 10.23
N SER A 155 18.72 -18.13 9.87
CA SER A 155 18.42 -17.84 8.46
C SER A 155 19.61 -17.04 7.88
N PRO A 156 20.23 -17.48 6.76
CA PRO A 156 21.22 -16.67 6.06
C PRO A 156 20.64 -15.29 5.76
N PRO A 157 21.43 -14.21 5.88
CA PRO A 157 20.88 -12.95 6.33
C PRO A 157 20.11 -12.30 5.20
N LEU A 158 18.84 -11.97 5.43
CA LEU A 158 18.13 -10.99 4.60
C LEU A 158 18.95 -9.68 4.47
N ARG A 159 19.79 -9.39 5.48
CA ARG A 159 20.80 -8.31 5.49
C ARG A 159 21.90 -8.43 4.43
N MET A 160 22.21 -9.63 3.91
CA MET A 160 23.21 -9.82 2.86
C MET A 160 22.64 -9.53 1.46
N LEU A 161 21.31 -9.53 1.30
CA LEU A 161 20.63 -9.33 0.02
C LEU A 161 19.91 -7.98 -0.06
N MET A 162 19.76 -7.28 1.07
CA MET A 162 19.00 -6.03 1.14
C MET A 162 19.60 -5.10 2.19
N ASP A 163 19.79 -3.84 1.81
CA ASP A 163 20.11 -2.76 2.74
C ASP A 163 18.86 -2.44 3.57
N VAL A 164 18.71 -3.16 4.68
CA VAL A 164 17.54 -3.06 5.59
C VAL A 164 17.39 -1.66 6.19
N GLU A 165 18.48 -0.91 6.34
CA GLU A 165 18.43 0.46 6.86
C GLU A 165 17.89 1.42 5.81
N LYS A 166 18.41 1.36 4.57
CA LYS A 166 17.88 2.12 3.44
C LYS A 166 16.40 1.83 3.24
N VAL A 167 16.01 0.55 3.21
CA VAL A 167 14.60 0.15 3.07
C VAL A 167 13.75 0.68 4.22
N GLY A 168 14.20 0.53 5.47
CA GLY A 168 13.48 1.04 6.63
C GLY A 168 13.27 2.55 6.60
N ARG A 169 14.31 3.33 6.25
CA ARG A 169 14.20 4.80 6.14
C ARG A 169 13.26 5.24 5.03
N ARG A 170 13.31 4.58 3.87
CA ARG A 170 12.44 4.87 2.73
C ARG A 170 10.98 4.52 3.05
N TRP A 171 10.75 3.38 3.69
CA TRP A 171 9.41 2.99 4.14
C TRP A 171 8.83 3.95 5.18
N MET A 172 9.63 4.43 6.15
CA MET A 172 9.14 5.42 7.12
C MET A 172 8.69 6.73 6.46
N ALA A 173 9.48 7.24 5.51
CA ALA A 173 9.12 8.45 4.76
C ALA A 173 7.85 8.24 3.91
N HIS A 174 7.81 7.11 3.20
CA HIS A 174 6.64 6.69 2.42
C HIS A 174 5.38 6.63 3.28
N CYS A 175 5.41 5.99 4.45
CA CYS A 175 4.24 5.94 5.33
C CYS A 175 3.76 7.32 5.80
N VAL A 176 4.66 8.27 6.05
CA VAL A 176 4.26 9.62 6.44
C VAL A 176 3.53 10.33 5.28
N GLU A 177 4.06 10.22 4.07
CA GLU A 177 3.44 10.80 2.86
C GLU A 177 2.10 10.11 2.52
N GLU A 178 2.07 8.78 2.55
CA GLU A 178 0.94 7.91 2.21
C GLU A 178 -0.25 8.13 3.15
N PHE A 179 -0.02 8.00 4.46
CA PHE A 179 -1.08 8.17 5.44
C PHE A 179 -1.43 9.66 5.65
N GLY A 180 -0.48 10.57 5.46
CA GLY A 180 -0.72 12.01 5.48
C GLY A 180 -1.69 12.44 4.37
N ASN A 181 -1.57 11.86 3.17
CA ASN A 181 -2.43 12.20 2.04
C ASN A 181 -3.92 11.82 2.25
N PHE A 182 -4.24 10.96 3.23
CA PHE A 182 -5.64 10.57 3.48
C PHE A 182 -6.56 11.75 3.75
N GLU A 183 -6.09 12.79 4.45
CA GLU A 183 -6.93 13.94 4.81
C GLU A 183 -7.51 14.66 3.58
N HIS A 184 -6.85 14.56 2.43
CA HIS A 184 -7.23 15.26 1.21
C HIS A 184 -8.36 14.56 0.45
N PHE A 185 -8.48 13.24 0.55
CA PHE A 185 -9.41 12.47 -0.29
C PHE A 185 -10.28 11.46 0.47
N LEU A 186 -9.80 10.85 1.54
CA LEU A 186 -10.46 9.70 2.17
C LEU A 186 -11.87 10.03 2.70
N PRO A 187 -12.10 11.15 3.43
CA PRO A 187 -13.44 11.48 3.90
C PRO A 187 -14.45 11.65 2.74
N LYS A 188 -14.03 12.32 1.66
CA LYS A 188 -14.89 12.57 0.50
C LYS A 188 -15.26 11.26 -0.21
N LEU A 189 -14.28 10.37 -0.42
CA LEU A 189 -14.53 9.07 -1.04
C LEU A 189 -15.44 8.19 -0.16
N PHE A 190 -15.19 8.15 1.15
CA PHE A 190 -16.00 7.38 2.08
C PHE A 190 -17.47 7.83 2.05
N TYR A 191 -17.75 9.13 2.23
CA TYR A 191 -19.12 9.62 2.22
C TYR A 191 -19.80 9.48 0.86
N ALA A 192 -19.07 9.57 -0.25
CA ALA A 192 -19.61 9.29 -1.57
C ALA A 192 -20.04 7.82 -1.71
N ALA A 193 -19.21 6.88 -1.24
CA ALA A 193 -19.53 5.46 -1.24
C ALA A 193 -20.77 5.15 -0.38
N GLN A 194 -20.83 5.70 0.84
CA GLN A 194 -21.99 5.48 1.73
C GLN A 194 -23.30 5.99 1.12
N ARG A 195 -23.29 7.12 0.41
CA ARG A 195 -24.48 7.64 -0.29
C ARG A 195 -24.90 6.78 -1.48
N ALA A 196 -23.98 6.09 -2.14
CA ALA A 196 -24.30 5.22 -3.27
C ALA A 196 -24.89 3.88 -2.84
N SER A 197 -24.75 3.52 -1.56
CA SER A 197 -25.25 2.27 -0.97
C SER A 197 -26.55 2.44 -0.17
N ALA A 198 -27.05 3.67 -0.03
CA ALA A 198 -28.30 4.02 0.66
C ALA A 198 -29.44 4.20 -0.36
#